data_AF-A0A7K1UVM6-F1
#
_entry.id   AF-A0A7K1UVM6-F1
#
_cell.length_a   1.000
_cell.length_b   1.000
_cell.length_c   1.000
_cell.angle_alpha   90.00
_cell.angle_beta   90.00
_cell.angle_gamma   90.00
#
_symmetry.space_group_name_H-M   'P 1'
#
loop_
_entity.id
_entity.type
_entity.pdbx_description
1 polymer ?
#
loop_
_entity_poly.entity_id
_entity_poly.type
_entity_poly.pdbx_seq_one_letter_code
_entity_poly.pdbx_strand_id
1 'polypeptide(L)' 'MFEQTVDRLCLEFGGSAPRDHIESVLRRSLSDLAGSPVGALPELGERLARQRLSDASPAPHPVPALVVA' A
#
# COMPACT_ATOMS: atom_id res chain seq x y z
N MET A 1 -7.29 12.66 -6.98
CA MET A 1 -6.55 11.39 -7.11
C MET A 1 -5.86 11.03 -5.81
N PHE A 2 -4.83 11.77 -5.35
CA PHE A 2 -4.12 11.47 -4.11
C PHE A 2 -5.04 11.22 -2.90
N GLU A 3 -5.89 12.18 -2.54
CA GLU A 3 -6.84 12.04 -1.41
C GLU A 3 -7.82 10.86 -1.58
N GLN A 4 -8.26 10.56 -2.81
CA GLN A 4 -9.16 9.44 -3.08
C GLN A 4 -8.44 8.08 -2.92
N THR A 5 -7.16 8.02 -3.31
CA THR A 5 -6.31 6.84 -3.08
C THR A 5 -6.01 6.67 -1.60
N VAL A 6 -5.74 7.76 -0.88
CA VAL A 6 -5.56 7.74 0.59
C VAL A 6 -6.81 7.23 1.28
N ASP A 7 -8.00 7.71 0.90
CA ASP A 7 -9.26 7.27 1.48
C ASP A 7 -9.48 5.76 1.27
N ARG A 8 -9.28 5.27 0.04
CA ARG A 8 -9.37 3.83 -0.27
C ARG A 8 -8.37 2.99 0.52
N LEU A 9 -7.11 3.44 0.62
CA LEU A 9 -6.10 2.75 1.42
C LEU A 9 -6.43 2.81 2.91
N CYS A 10 -7.04 3.89 3.39
CA CYS A 10 -7.48 4.02 4.78
C CYS A 10 -8.66 3.09 5.09
N LEU A 11 -9.54 2.82 4.14
CA LEU A 11 -10.58 1.80 4.28
C LEU A 11 -9.98 0.38 4.35
N GLU A 12 -8.91 0.13 3.60
CA GLU A 12 -8.26 -1.20 3.51
C GLU A 12 -7.28 -1.47 4.66
N PHE A 13 -6.55 -0.45 5.11
CA PHE A 13 -5.46 -0.57 6.10
C PHE A 13 -5.69 0.23 7.39
N GLY A 14 -6.77 1.00 7.51
CA GLY A 14 -7.01 1.89 8.65
C GLY A 14 -7.13 1.18 10.00
N GLY A 15 -7.36 -0.14 10.01
CA GLY A 15 -7.29 -0.96 11.22
C GLY A 15 -5.88 -1.34 11.66
N SER A 16 -4.88 -1.22 10.78
CA SER A 16 -3.47 -1.60 11.04
C SER A 16 -2.50 -0.41 10.99
N ALA A 17 -2.84 0.64 10.22
CA ALA A 17 -1.99 1.82 10.06
C ALA A 17 -2.83 3.11 10.14
N PRO A 18 -2.34 4.16 10.84
CA PRO A 18 -3.01 5.45 10.87
C PRO A 18 -2.93 6.14 9.51
N ARG A 19 -3.90 7.01 9.22
CA ARG A 19 -3.99 7.76 7.95
C ARG A 19 -2.69 8.51 7.61
N ASP A 20 -2.06 9.14 8.58
CA ASP A 20 -0.79 9.89 8.41
C ASP A 20 0.35 8.99 7.89
N HIS A 21 0.39 7.73 8.34
CA HIS A 21 1.34 6.74 7.86
C HIS A 21 1.04 6.32 6.42
N ILE A 22 -0.24 6.11 6.09
CA ILE A 22 -0.70 5.78 4.73
C ILE A 22 -0.36 6.91 3.76
N GLU A 23 -0.60 8.16 4.13
CA GLU A 23 -0.24 9.35 3.34
C GLU A 23 1.27 9.43 3.11
N SER A 24 2.05 9.22 4.17
CA SER A 24 3.51 9.22 4.09
C SER A 24 4.05 8.13 3.14
N VAL A 25 3.50 6.92 3.23
CA VAL A 25 3.87 5.81 2.34
C VAL A 25 3.51 6.13 0.89
N LEU A 26 2.29 6.61 0.62
CA LEU A 26 1.85 6.96 -0.73
C LEU A 26 2.69 8.10 -1.33
N ARG A 27 3.00 9.13 -0.54
CA ARG A 27 3.84 10.25 -0.98
C ARG A 27 5.27 9.81 -1.31
N ARG A 28 5.83 8.92 -0.51
CA ARG A 28 7.15 8.33 -0.77
C ARG A 28 7.13 7.46 -2.03
N SER A 29 6.09 6.64 -2.20
CA SER A 29 5.89 5.81 -3.40
C SER A 29 5.79 6.66 -4.67
N LEU A 30 5.06 7.78 -4.64
CA LEU A 30 5.00 8.69 -5.79
C LEU A 30 6.34 9.39 -6.06
N SER A 31 7.10 9.70 -5.01
CA SER A 31 8.44 10.29 -5.15
C SER A 31 9.44 9.29 -5.74
N ASP A 32 9.39 8.02 -5.33
CA ASP A 32 10.17 6.92 -5.92
C ASP A 32 9.83 6.73 -7.41
N LEU A 33 8.61 7.08 -7.81
CA LEU A 33 8.11 7.01 -9.18
C LEU A 33 8.29 8.31 -9.98
N ALA A 34 8.96 9.34 -9.47
CA ALA A 34 9.05 10.65 -10.15
C ALA A 34 9.66 10.62 -11.57
N GLY A 35 10.34 9.54 -11.96
CA GLY A 35 10.83 9.31 -13.33
C GLY A 35 9.86 8.56 -14.27
N SER A 36 8.69 8.14 -13.77
CA SER A 36 7.68 7.41 -14.54
C SER A 36 6.77 8.38 -15.31
N PRO A 37 6.23 7.98 -16.47
CA PRO A 37 5.30 8.81 -17.22
C PRO A 37 4.08 9.20 -16.37
N VAL A 38 3.71 10.48 -16.41
CA VAL A 38 2.67 11.08 -15.55
C VAL A 38 1.34 10.31 -15.56
N GLY A 39 1.00 9.70 -16.70
CA GLY A 39 -0.24 8.94 -16.88
C GLY A 39 -0.28 7.59 -16.15
N ALA A 40 0.85 7.08 -15.66
CA ALA A 40 0.92 5.81 -14.93
C ALA A 40 1.25 6.00 -13.43
N LEU A 41 1.61 7.21 -13.00
CA LEU A 41 1.93 7.53 -11.61
C LEU A 41 0.80 7.20 -10.62
N PRO A 42 -0.50 7.46 -10.90
CA PRO A 42 -1.54 7.17 -9.92
C PRO A 42 -1.69 5.66 -9.69
N GLU A 43 -1.74 4.85 -10.75
CA GLU A 43 -1.90 3.40 -10.66
C GLU A 43 -0.67 2.73 -10.07
N LEU A 44 0.54 3.15 -10.48
CA LEU A 44 1.79 2.61 -9.95
C LEU A 44 2.00 3.05 -8.49
N GLY A 45 1.64 4.29 -8.15
CA GLY A 45 1.72 4.83 -6.80
C GLY A 45 0.81 4.07 -5.84
N GLU A 46 -0.44 3.80 -6.22
CA GLU A 46 -1.36 3.00 -5.42
C GLU A 46 -0.83 1.57 -5.20
N ARG A 47 -0.35 0.91 -6.27
CA ARG A 47 0.20 -0.46 -6.16
C ARG A 47 1.41 -0.52 -5.24
N LEU A 48 2.34 0.41 -5.38
CA LEU A 48 3.55 0.45 -4.56
C LEU A 48 3.23 0.79 -3.09
N ALA A 49 2.29 1.70 -2.86
CA ALA A 49 1.84 2.03 -1.51
C ALA A 49 1.16 0.84 -0.83
N ARG A 50 0.25 0.16 -1.54
CA ARG A 50 -0.41 -1.07 -1.07
C ARG A 50 0.62 -2.15 -0.73
N GLN A 51 1.59 -2.39 -1.60
CA GLN A 51 2.64 -3.38 -1.35
C GLN A 51 3.45 -3.05 -0.08
N ARG A 52 3.83 -1.80 0.13
CA ARG A 52 4.59 -1.40 1.33
C ARG A 52 3.76 -1.44 2.61
N LEU A 53 2.48 -1.07 2.55
CA LEU A 53 1.58 -1.18 3.69
C LEU A 53 1.30 -2.65 4.06
N SER A 54 1.19 -3.54 3.07
CA SER A 54 1.08 -4.99 3.31
C SER A 54 2.35 -5.61 3.88
N ASP A 55 3.53 -5.15 3.47
CA ASP A 55 4.82 -5.62 3.99
C ASP A 55 5.08 -5.10 5.43
N ALA A 56 4.66 -3.86 5.70
CA ALA A 56 4.76 -3.25 7.03
C ALA A 56 3.68 -3.72 8.02
N SER A 57 2.56 -4.25 7.52
CA SER A 57 1.56 -4.91 8.34
C SER A 57 2.05 -6.33 8.64
N PRO A 58 2.39 -6.67 9.90
CA PRO A 58 2.64 -8.06 10.25
C PRO A 58 1.32 -8.82 10.10
N ALA A 59 1.06 -9.38 8.92
CA ALA A 59 -0.05 -10.30 8.76
C ALA A 59 0.09 -11.40 9.83
N PRO A 60 -1.02 -11.80 10.50
CA PRO A 60 -1.00 -13.04 11.27
C PRO A 60 -0.60 -14.16 10.29
N HIS A 61 0.48 -14.85 10.64
CA HIS A 61 1.02 -16.03 9.97
C HIS A 61 -0.07 -16.86 9.24
N PRO A 62 0.07 -17.18 7.94
CA PRO A 62 -0.71 -18.26 7.37
C PRO A 62 -0.27 -19.56 8.08
N VAL A 63 -1.21 -20.24 8.75
CA VAL A 63 -1.00 -21.63 9.17
C VAL A 63 -0.51 -22.42 7.95
N PRO A 64 0.62 -23.16 8.05
CA PRO A 64 1.08 -23.94 6.91
C PRO A 64 -0.02 -24.94 6.55
N ALA A 65 -0.50 -24.85 5.32
CA ALA A 65 -1.43 -25.83 4.77
C ALA A 65 -0.79 -27.22 4.96
N LEU A 66 -1.52 -28.06 5.67
CA LEU A 66 -1.25 -29.47 5.89
C LEU A 66 -0.68 -30.11 4.61
N VAL A 67 0.62 -30.46 4.64
CA VAL A 67 1.20 -31.36 3.65
C VAL A 67 0.58 -32.73 3.90
N VAL A 68 -0.46 -33.06 3.14
CA VAL A 68 -0.87 -34.45 2.96
C VAL A 68 -0.05 -34.97 1.79
N ALA A 69 1.00 -35.71 2.11
CA ALA A 69 1.70 -36.62 1.20
C ALA A 69 2.12 -37.86 2.01
#